data_AF-A0A127VCN9-F1
#
_entry.id   AF-A0A127VCN9-F1
#
_cell.length_a   1.000
_cell.length_b   1.000
_cell.length_c   1.000
_cell.angle_alpha   90.00
_cell.angle_beta   90.00
_cell.angle_gamma   90.00
#
_symmetry.space_group_name_H-M   'P 1'
#
loop_
_entity.id
_entity.type
_entity.pdbx_description
1 polymer ?
#
loop_
_entity_poly.entity_id
_entity_poly.type
_entity_poly.pdbx_seq_one_letter_code
_entity_poly.pdbx_strand_id
1 'polypeptide(L)'
;MMKQTRKTVFFAVLLSIALFALGFFTFDNFIFLVLPKAEGVSYVVTDLDRELWTALSFSLAIGLMPILVLVTWVLAPIVRGNKKCASIMIVLIGMVLAVFVRKQMLSSYFTGVSKNFSLTPDKIDIGYLIDQTNFEYYMFLGGCMGCLISYFLLREKRIQ
;
A
#
# COMPACT_ATOMS: atom_id res chain seq x y z
N MET A 1 -30.60 12.15 11.64
CA MET A 1 -29.61 11.62 10.67
C MET A 1 -28.16 12.08 10.94
N MET A 2 -27.90 13.29 11.47
CA MET A 2 -26.54 13.82 11.75
C MET A 2 -25.69 13.10 12.82
N LYS A 3 -26.28 12.40 13.81
CA LYS A 3 -25.52 11.76 14.91
C LYS A 3 -24.77 10.49 14.48
N GLN A 4 -25.30 9.75 13.51
CA GLN A 4 -24.69 8.49 13.06
C GLN A 4 -23.40 8.76 12.27
N THR A 5 -23.38 9.84 11.48
CA THR A 5 -22.21 10.28 10.72
C THR A 5 -21.04 10.69 11.63
N ARG A 6 -21.30 11.38 12.75
CA ARG A 6 -20.24 11.77 13.70
C ARG A 6 -19.55 10.57 14.35
N LYS A 7 -20.31 9.55 14.76
CA LYS A 7 -19.72 8.32 15.33
C LYS A 7 -18.86 7.59 14.30
N THR A 8 -19.34 7.44 13.07
CA THR A 8 -18.57 6.78 12.00
C THR A 8 -17.28 7.54 11.67
N VAL A 9 -17.33 8.87 11.61
CA VAL A 9 -16.12 9.70 11.41
C VAL A 9 -15.15 9.54 12.57
N PHE A 10 -15.64 9.60 13.82
CA PHE A 10 -14.79 9.42 15.00
C PHE A 10 -14.08 8.05 14.98
N PHE A 11 -14.81 6.97 14.70
CA PHE A 11 -14.21 5.63 14.58
C PHE A 11 -13.22 5.53 13.41
N ALA A 12 -13.51 6.16 12.27
CA ALA A 12 -12.58 6.16 11.14
C ALA A 12 -11.28 6.90 11.48
N VAL A 13 -11.34 8.04 12.18
CA VAL A 13 -10.16 8.77 12.64
C VAL A 13 -9.38 7.95 13.66
N LEU A 14 -10.05 7.34 14.64
CA LEU A 14 -9.40 6.49 15.63
C LEU A 14 -8.70 5.29 14.97
N LEU A 15 -9.38 4.64 14.02
CA LEU A 15 -8.80 3.53 13.24
C LEU A 15 -7.62 4.01 12.38
N SER A 16 -7.68 5.21 11.82
CA SER A 16 -6.59 5.81 11.03
C SER A 16 -5.34 6.03 11.88
N ILE A 17 -5.50 6.55 13.10
CA ILE A 17 -4.39 6.74 14.05
C ILE A 17 -3.81 5.38 14.47
N ALA A 18 -4.67 4.41 14.79
CA ALA A 18 -4.23 3.06 15.17
C ALA A 18 -3.46 2.37 14.03
N LEU A 19 -3.96 2.47 12.80
CA LEU A 19 -3.31 1.92 11.62
C LEU A 19 -2.02 2.65 11.25
N PHE A 20 -1.95 3.96 11.47
CA PHE A 20 -0.72 4.72 11.30
C PHE A 20 0.37 4.21 12.25
N ALA A 21 0.06 4.10 13.54
CA ALA A 21 1.00 3.57 14.52
C ALA A 21 1.40 2.13 14.21
N LEU A 22 0.43 1.28 13.86
CA LEU A 22 0.70 -0.11 13.49
C LEU A 22 1.56 -0.20 12.23
N GLY A 23 1.30 0.61 11.22
CA GLY A 23 2.11 0.70 10.00
C GLY A 23 3.57 1.03 10.32
N PHE A 24 3.80 1.97 11.23
CA PHE A 24 5.15 2.40 11.59
C PHE A 24 5.94 1.28 12.26
N PHE A 25 5.34 0.60 13.24
CA PHE A 25 5.98 -0.51 13.95
C PHE A 25 6.10 -1.80 13.13
N THR A 26 5.36 -1.94 12.03
CA THR A 26 5.37 -3.15 11.19
C THR A 26 6.11 -2.96 9.86
N PHE A 27 6.64 -1.78 9.59
CA PHE A 27 7.30 -1.43 8.33
C PHE A 27 8.42 -2.40 7.95
N ASP A 28 9.37 -2.65 8.85
CA ASP A 28 10.52 -3.51 8.56
C ASP A 28 10.06 -4.92 8.19
N ASN A 29 9.16 -5.49 8.99
CA ASN A 29 8.57 -6.81 8.74
C ASN A 29 7.85 -6.86 7.39
N PHE A 30 7.12 -5.80 7.04
CA PHE A 30 6.46 -5.69 5.75
C PHE A 30 7.47 -5.66 4.60
N ILE A 31 8.50 -4.82 4.68
CA ILE A 31 9.53 -4.69 3.64
C ILE A 31 10.25 -6.03 3.43
N PHE A 32 10.71 -6.70 4.49
CA PHE A 32 11.37 -8.00 4.37
C PHE A 32 10.47 -9.09 3.75
N LEU A 33 9.15 -9.00 3.94
CA LEU A 33 8.19 -9.93 3.34
C LEU A 33 8.01 -9.69 1.82
N VAL A 34 7.99 -8.41 1.40
CA VAL A 34 7.70 -8.05 0.01
C VAL A 34 8.94 -7.97 -0.88
N LEU A 35 10.13 -7.81 -0.30
CA LEU A 35 11.39 -7.82 -1.05
C LEU A 35 11.55 -9.14 -1.83
N PRO A 36 11.85 -9.07 -3.14
CA PRO A 36 12.16 -10.27 -3.90
C PRO A 36 13.55 -10.79 -3.53
N LYS A 37 13.66 -12.10 -3.31
CA LYS A 37 14.95 -12.76 -3.11
C LYS A 37 15.61 -12.95 -4.47
N ALA A 38 16.77 -12.34 -4.69
CA ALA A 38 17.57 -12.50 -5.91
C ALA A 38 19.01 -12.85 -5.53
N GLU A 39 19.61 -13.81 -6.23
CA GLU A 39 21.01 -14.18 -6.00
C GLU A 39 21.94 -13.04 -6.43
N GLY A 40 22.91 -12.68 -5.57
CA GLY A 40 23.89 -11.63 -5.83
C GLY A 40 23.37 -10.18 -5.66
N VAL A 41 22.22 -10.01 -4.99
CA VAL A 41 21.68 -8.69 -4.63
C VAL A 41 21.50 -8.64 -3.11
N SER A 42 22.25 -7.76 -2.46
CA SER A 42 22.04 -7.40 -1.06
C SER A 42 21.24 -6.10 -0.96
N TYR A 43 20.19 -6.11 -0.13
CA TYR A 43 19.44 -4.91 0.19
C TYR A 43 20.12 -4.18 1.34
N VAL A 44 20.56 -2.95 1.10
CA VAL A 44 21.35 -2.18 2.07
C VAL A 44 20.57 -0.95 2.50
N VAL A 45 20.56 -0.69 3.80
CA VAL A 45 20.14 0.60 4.36
C VAL A 45 21.39 1.46 4.49
N THR A 46 21.48 2.53 3.71
CA THR A 46 22.64 3.44 3.75
C THR A 46 22.35 4.76 4.46
N ASP A 47 21.09 5.08 4.72
CA ASP A 47 20.67 6.39 5.23
C ASP A 47 19.46 6.26 6.17
N LEU A 48 19.69 6.52 7.46
CA LEU A 48 18.68 6.42 8.52
C LEU A 48 17.53 7.41 8.30
N ASP A 49 17.84 8.62 7.79
CA ASP A 49 16.82 9.63 7.57
C ASP A 49 15.83 9.17 6.48
N ARG A 50 16.34 8.52 5.43
CA ARG A 50 15.49 8.00 4.34
C ARG A 50 14.66 6.80 4.78
N GLU A 51 15.21 5.91 5.58
CA GLU A 51 14.47 4.79 6.15
C GLU A 51 13.29 5.31 7.00
N LEU A 52 13.55 6.31 7.84
CA LEU A 52 12.50 6.96 8.64
C LEU A 52 11.41 7.59 7.75
N TRP A 53 11.80 8.32 6.70
CA TRP A 53 10.84 8.92 5.76
C TRP A 53 10.01 7.86 5.01
N THR A 54 10.62 6.73 4.67
CA THR A 54 9.93 5.62 3.99
C THR A 54 8.93 4.95 4.93
N ALA A 55 9.33 4.68 6.18
CA ALA A 55 8.46 4.14 7.22
C ALA A 55 7.29 5.08 7.53
N LEU A 56 7.55 6.39 7.63
CA LEU A 56 6.50 7.41 7.81
C LEU A 56 5.54 7.42 6.63
N SER A 57 6.05 7.36 5.40
CA SER A 57 5.23 7.37 4.18
C SER A 57 4.35 6.12 4.08
N PHE A 58 4.89 4.95 4.41
CA PHE A 58 4.15 3.69 4.53
C PHE A 58 3.02 3.79 5.57
N SER A 59 3.36 4.31 6.75
CA SER A 59 2.40 4.49 7.85
C SER A 59 1.29 5.44 7.48
N LEU A 60 1.63 6.53 6.79
CA LEU A 60 0.68 7.51 6.29
C LEU A 60 -0.23 6.88 5.23
N ALA A 61 0.32 6.08 4.32
CA ALA A 61 -0.43 5.40 3.27
C ALA A 61 -1.51 4.49 3.86
N ILE A 62 -1.19 3.67 4.87
CA ILE A 62 -2.16 2.79 5.53
C ILE A 62 -3.11 3.60 6.41
N GLY A 63 -2.57 4.53 7.21
CA GLY A 63 -3.34 5.37 8.12
C GLY A 63 -4.40 6.20 7.44
N LEU A 64 -4.17 6.67 6.20
CA LEU A 64 -5.16 7.45 5.45
C LEU A 64 -6.28 6.62 4.83
N MET A 65 -6.12 5.29 4.68
CA MET A 65 -7.10 4.45 3.98
C MET A 65 -8.51 4.48 4.57
N PRO A 66 -8.72 4.42 5.91
CA PRO A 66 -10.07 4.51 6.48
C PRO A 66 -10.77 5.82 6.14
N ILE A 67 -10.02 6.93 6.10
CA ILE A 67 -10.56 8.25 5.73
C ILE A 67 -10.94 8.25 4.24
N LEU A 68 -10.06 7.76 3.36
CA LEU A 68 -10.35 7.68 1.92
C LEU A 68 -11.56 6.81 1.61
N VAL A 69 -11.71 5.67 2.28
CA VAL A 69 -12.88 4.80 2.17
C VAL A 69 -14.15 5.52 2.65
N LEU A 70 -14.07 6.25 3.78
CA LEU A 70 -15.21 7.01 4.28
C LEU A 70 -15.62 8.12 3.33
N VAL A 71 -14.66 8.87 2.78
CA VAL A 71 -14.90 9.89 1.75
C VAL A 71 -15.54 9.25 0.52
N THR A 72 -15.06 8.08 0.10
CA THR A 72 -15.63 7.32 -1.01
C THR A 72 -17.10 6.98 -0.78
N TRP A 73 -17.48 6.56 0.43
CA TRP A 73 -18.88 6.27 0.78
C TRP A 73 -19.78 7.50 0.86
N VAL A 74 -19.21 8.68 1.11
CA VAL A 74 -19.94 9.95 1.10
C VAL A 74 -20.16 10.41 -0.34
N LEU A 75 -19.14 10.32 -1.19
CA LEU A 75 -19.18 10.76 -2.59
C LEU A 75 -20.00 9.81 -3.48
N ALA A 76 -19.78 8.50 -3.34
CA ALA A 76 -20.64 7.47 -3.87
C ALA A 76 -21.52 7.00 -2.71
N PRO A 77 -22.83 7.32 -2.66
CA PRO A 77 -23.72 6.95 -1.56
C PRO A 77 -23.82 5.42 -1.45
N ILE A 78 -22.90 4.83 -0.69
CA ILE A 78 -22.78 3.40 -0.43
C ILE A 78 -23.36 3.21 0.97
N VAL A 79 -24.68 2.99 1.04
CA VAL A 79 -25.41 2.98 2.31
C VAL A 79 -25.49 1.57 2.89
N ARG A 80 -25.73 0.56 2.06
CA ARG A 80 -25.87 -0.84 2.47
C ARG A 80 -24.59 -1.41 3.08
N GLY A 81 -24.71 -2.08 4.24
CA GLY A 81 -23.59 -2.69 4.96
C GLY A 81 -22.77 -3.67 4.11
N ASN A 82 -23.42 -4.53 3.33
CA ASN A 82 -22.73 -5.49 2.45
C ASN A 82 -21.85 -4.78 1.40
N LYS A 83 -22.32 -3.65 0.87
CA LYS A 83 -21.55 -2.86 -0.09
C LYS A 83 -20.39 -2.13 0.59
N LYS A 84 -20.55 -1.66 1.82
CA LYS A 84 -19.44 -1.08 2.60
C LYS A 84 -18.33 -2.11 2.84
N CYS A 85 -18.70 -3.35 3.20
CA CYS A 85 -17.75 -4.44 3.34
C CYS A 85 -17.04 -4.76 2.02
N ALA A 86 -17.80 -4.86 0.92
CA ALA A 86 -17.23 -5.05 -0.42
C ALA A 86 -16.27 -3.92 -0.82
N SER A 87 -16.60 -2.67 -0.52
CA SER A 87 -15.72 -1.52 -0.76
C SER A 87 -14.38 -1.65 -0.05
N ILE A 88 -14.39 -2.06 1.22
CA ILE A 88 -13.14 -2.26 1.98
C ILE A 88 -12.33 -3.38 1.35
N MET A 89 -12.97 -4.50 0.99
CA MET A 89 -12.30 -5.63 0.33
C MET A 89 -11.67 -5.23 -1.01
N ILE A 90 -12.37 -4.45 -1.84
CA ILE A 90 -11.83 -3.95 -3.12
C ILE A 90 -10.58 -3.09 -2.88
N VAL A 91 -10.60 -2.22 -1.88
CA VAL A 91 -9.45 -1.37 -1.53
C VAL A 91 -8.27 -2.20 -1.05
N LEU A 92 -8.50 -3.15 -0.14
CA LEU A 92 -7.45 -4.05 0.35
C LEU A 92 -6.84 -4.90 -0.78
N ILE A 93 -7.68 -5.47 -1.65
CA ILE A 93 -7.23 -6.23 -2.82
C ILE A 93 -6.40 -5.34 -3.75
N GLY A 94 -6.84 -4.10 -3.99
CA GLY A 94 -6.10 -3.13 -4.81
C GLY A 94 -4.70 -2.83 -4.24
N MET A 95 -4.61 -2.62 -2.92
CA MET A 95 -3.33 -2.40 -2.23
C MET A 95 -2.39 -3.62 -2.39
N VAL A 96 -2.90 -4.83 -2.13
CA VAL A 96 -2.12 -6.07 -2.24
C VAL A 96 -1.66 -6.32 -3.66
N LEU A 97 -2.54 -6.14 -4.65
CA LEU A 97 -2.19 -6.30 -6.07
C LEU A 97 -1.12 -5.31 -6.50
N ALA A 98 -1.20 -4.04 -6.09
CA ALA A 98 -0.20 -3.04 -6.45
C ALA A 98 1.19 -3.37 -5.88
N VAL A 99 1.25 -3.80 -4.61
CA VAL A 99 2.49 -4.29 -3.99
C VAL A 99 3.02 -5.52 -4.71
N PHE A 100 2.14 -6.47 -5.07
CA PHE A 100 2.53 -7.67 -5.81
C PHE A 100 3.10 -7.35 -7.19
N VAL A 101 2.45 -6.47 -7.94
CA VAL A 101 2.95 -5.99 -9.24
C VAL A 101 4.32 -5.36 -9.09
N ARG A 102 4.52 -4.50 -8.08
CA ARG A 102 5.82 -3.89 -7.81
C ARG A 102 6.89 -4.93 -7.47
N LYS A 103 6.55 -5.92 -6.65
CA LYS A 103 7.44 -7.05 -6.32
C LYS A 103 7.86 -7.81 -7.57
N GLN A 104 6.93 -8.08 -8.49
CA GLN A 104 7.22 -8.77 -9.75
C GLN A 104 8.09 -7.94 -10.69
N MET A 105 7.85 -6.63 -10.77
CA MET A 105 8.70 -5.70 -11.54
C MET A 105 10.14 -5.70 -11.03
N LEU A 106 10.33 -5.60 -9.71
CA LEU A 106 11.66 -5.65 -9.09
C LEU A 106 12.33 -7.01 -9.31
N SER A 107 11.61 -8.12 -9.14
CA SER A 107 12.14 -9.46 -9.40
C SER A 107 12.60 -9.64 -10.85
N SER A 108 11.82 -9.13 -11.81
CA SER A 108 12.17 -9.16 -13.24
C SER A 108 13.39 -8.29 -13.55
N TYR A 109 13.49 -7.12 -12.91
CA TYR A 109 14.65 -6.24 -13.03
C TYR A 109 15.93 -6.92 -12.52
N PHE A 110 15.90 -7.48 -11.30
CA PHE A 110 17.08 -8.13 -10.70
C PHE A 110 17.50 -9.40 -11.43
N THR A 111 16.55 -10.19 -11.96
CA THR A 111 16.88 -11.36 -12.78
C THR A 111 17.47 -10.98 -14.15
N GLY A 112 17.06 -9.85 -14.73
CA GLY A 112 17.69 -9.31 -15.95
C GLY A 112 19.11 -8.82 -15.68
N VAL A 113 19.31 -8.09 -14.58
CA VAL A 113 20.62 -7.61 -14.13
C VAL A 113 21.55 -8.79 -13.83
N SER A 114 21.15 -9.74 -12.98
CA SER A 114 22.01 -10.87 -12.58
C SER A 114 22.42 -11.76 -13.76
N LYS A 115 21.56 -11.95 -14.76
CA LYS A 115 21.92 -12.66 -16.01
C LYS A 115 22.99 -11.95 -16.82
N ASN A 116 22.97 -10.61 -16.85
CA ASN A 116 23.98 -9.82 -17.55
C ASN A 116 25.31 -9.76 -16.79
N PHE A 117 25.28 -9.74 -15.45
CA PHE A 117 26.49 -9.70 -14.61
C PHE A 117 27.14 -11.07 -14.38
N SER A 118 26.38 -12.17 -14.48
CA SER A 118 26.90 -13.55 -14.43
C SER A 118 27.86 -13.90 -15.59
N LEU A 119 28.00 -13.03 -16.60
CA LEU A 119 28.99 -13.15 -17.67
C LEU A 119 30.39 -12.62 -17.26
N THR A 120 30.52 -12.06 -16.06
CA THR A 120 31.79 -11.60 -15.46
C THR A 120 32.14 -12.52 -14.28
N PRO A 121 33.37 -13.08 -14.18
CA PRO A 121 33.68 -14.15 -13.22
C PRO A 121 33.72 -13.70 -11.76
N ASP A 122 33.65 -12.39 -11.48
CA ASP A 122 33.64 -11.86 -10.14
C ASP A 122 32.20 -11.56 -9.71
N LYS A 123 31.72 -12.28 -8.69
CA LYS A 123 30.42 -12.06 -8.04
C LYS A 123 30.40 -10.67 -7.39
N ILE A 124 30.04 -9.66 -8.16
CA ILE A 124 29.78 -8.32 -7.62
C ILE A 124 28.42 -8.38 -6.92
N ASP A 125 28.41 -8.28 -5.60
CA ASP A 125 27.19 -8.12 -4.81
C ASP A 125 26.65 -6.70 -5.05
N ILE A 126 25.51 -6.60 -5.73
CA ILE A 126 24.93 -5.31 -6.07
C ILE A 126 24.09 -4.84 -4.89
N GLY A 127 24.59 -3.84 -4.16
CA GLY A 127 23.85 -3.18 -3.10
C GLY A 127 22.67 -2.39 -3.67
N TYR A 128 21.44 -2.82 -3.40
CA TYR A 128 20.23 -2.08 -3.76
C TYR A 128 19.62 -1.41 -2.54
N LEU A 129 19.33 -0.11 -2.65
CA LEU A 129 18.83 0.67 -1.53
C LEU A 129 17.33 0.42 -1.31
N ILE A 130 16.94 0.19 -0.06
CA ILE A 130 15.55 -0.15 0.30
C ILE A 130 14.58 0.99 -0.02
N ASP A 131 15.00 2.25 0.12
CA ASP A 131 14.23 3.46 -0.22
C ASP A 131 13.83 3.52 -1.71
N GLN A 132 14.61 2.90 -2.61
CA GLN A 132 14.32 2.88 -4.04
C GLN A 132 13.23 1.87 -4.43
N THR A 133 12.77 1.04 -3.49
CA THR A 133 11.72 0.05 -3.76
C THR A 133 10.35 0.71 -3.95
N ASN A 134 10.10 1.85 -3.29
CA ASN A 134 8.89 2.68 -3.41
C ASN A 134 7.57 1.92 -3.12
N PHE A 135 7.59 0.84 -2.33
CA PHE A 135 6.40 -0.01 -2.09
C PHE A 135 5.21 0.76 -1.49
N GLU A 136 5.49 1.73 -0.63
CA GLU A 136 4.54 2.64 0.01
C GLU A 136 3.70 3.42 -1.00
N TYR A 137 4.32 3.92 -2.08
CA TYR A 137 3.61 4.65 -3.12
C TYR A 137 2.71 3.73 -3.95
N TYR A 138 3.19 2.52 -4.30
CA TYR A 138 2.39 1.54 -5.02
C TYR A 138 1.20 1.08 -4.17
N MET A 139 1.42 0.84 -2.88
CA MET A 139 0.35 0.50 -1.95
C MET A 139 -0.71 1.60 -1.89
N PHE A 140 -0.28 2.86 -1.75
CA PHE A 140 -1.19 4.00 -1.72
C PHE A 140 -2.00 4.12 -3.02
N LEU A 141 -1.33 4.04 -4.18
CA LEU A 141 -1.97 4.07 -5.49
C LEU A 141 -2.98 2.92 -5.66
N GLY A 142 -2.64 1.71 -5.21
CA GLY A 142 -3.55 0.56 -5.21
C GLY A 142 -4.80 0.81 -4.37
N GLY A 143 -4.64 1.45 -3.20
CA GLY A 143 -5.74 1.87 -2.35
C GLY A 143 -6.63 2.94 -2.99
N CYS A 144 -6.04 3.96 -3.61
CA CYS A 144 -6.76 4.99 -4.36
C CYS A 144 -7.53 4.40 -5.55
N MET A 145 -6.92 3.50 -6.32
CA MET A 145 -7.58 2.79 -7.42
C MET A 145 -8.73 1.92 -6.91
N GLY A 146 -8.54 1.22 -5.79
CA GLY A 146 -9.62 0.47 -5.14
C GLY A 146 -10.78 1.37 -4.70
N CYS A 147 -10.49 2.57 -4.20
CA CYS A 147 -11.51 3.56 -3.86
C CYS A 147 -12.28 4.02 -5.10
N LEU A 148 -11.57 4.30 -6.20
CA LEU A 148 -12.19 4.65 -7.48
C LEU A 148 -13.07 3.52 -8.05
N ILE A 149 -12.59 2.28 -8.02
CA ILE A 149 -13.36 1.12 -8.48
C ILE A 149 -14.62 0.95 -7.61
N SER A 150 -14.47 1.04 -6.29
CA SER A 150 -15.59 0.98 -5.35
C SER A 150 -16.61 2.08 -5.60
N TYR A 151 -16.13 3.30 -5.85
CA TYR A 151 -16.96 4.46 -6.20
C TYR A 151 -17.87 4.16 -7.39
N PHE A 152 -17.33 3.63 -8.49
CA PHE A 152 -18.13 3.36 -9.69
C PHE A 152 -19.01 2.11 -9.56
N LEU A 153 -18.50 1.05 -8.95
CA LEU A 153 -19.15 -0.27 -8.95
C LEU A 153 -20.25 -0.38 -7.89
N LEU A 154 -20.08 0.25 -6.73
CA LEU A 154 -20.97 0.07 -5.59
C LEU A 154 -21.94 1.22 -5.35
N ARG A 155 -21.75 2.35 -6.03
CA ARG A 155 -22.65 3.51 -5.96
C ARG A 155 -24.11 3.09 -6.15
N GLU A 156 -24.97 3.52 -5.24
CA GLU A 156 -26.41 3.37 -5.43
C GLU A 156 -26.87 4.37 -6.49
N LYS A 157 -27.51 3.84 -7.55
CA LYS A 157 -28.26 4.69 -8.48
C LYS A 157 -29.41 5.29 -7.68
N ARG A 158 -29.46 6.61 -7.54
CA ARG A 158 -30.69 7.29 -7.11
C ARG A 158 -31.70 6.99 -8.21
N ILE A 159 -32.62 6.07 -7.93
CA ILE A 159 -33.86 5.98 -8.68
C ILE A 159 -34.61 7.25 -8.27
N GLN A 160 -34.65 8.23 -9.17
CA GLN A 160 -35.56 9.37 -9.07
C GLN A 160 -36.95 8.91 -9.48
#